data_AF-A0AAX2KWF9-F1
#
_entry.id   AF-A0AAX2KWF9-F1
#
_cell.length_a   1.000
_cell.length_b   1.000
_cell.length_c   1.000
_cell.angle_alpha   90.00
_cell.angle_beta   90.00
_cell.angle_gamma   90.00
#
_symmetry.space_group_name_H-M   'P 1'
#
loop_
_entity.id
_entity.type
_entity.pdbx_description
1 polymer ?
#
loop_
_entity_poly.entity_id
_entity_poly.type
_entity_poly.pdbx_seq_one_letter_code
_entity_poly.pdbx_strand_id
1 'polypeptide(L)'
;MFGLTAQNFVSAGVGLSVLVALLRGLSQVKKKALGNFWQDLTRSLVYILLPISIILAVLLISQGTVQSFQSGVAYQGLEGKSLWLHLGPVASQVAIKQLGTNGGGFFGANSAYPFENPTLFSNFLENIAILLLQRH
;
A
#
# COMPACT_ATOMS: atom_id res chain seq x y z
N MET A 1 -6.03 -4.22 -9.93
CA MET A 1 -4.74 -4.54 -9.29
C MET A 1 -3.55 -4.07 -10.09
N PHE A 2 -3.35 -4.55 -11.33
CA PHE A 2 -2.06 -4.42 -12.01
C PHE A 2 -1.60 -3.00 -12.35
N GLY A 3 -2.49 -2.00 -12.46
CA GLY A 3 -2.10 -0.60 -12.65
C GLY A 3 -1.71 0.10 -11.34
N LEU A 4 -2.72 0.46 -10.54
CA LEU A 4 -2.54 1.28 -9.34
C LEU A 4 -1.66 0.62 -8.27
N THR A 5 -1.82 -0.68 -8.01
CA THR A 5 -1.02 -1.37 -7.00
C THR A 5 0.45 -1.44 -7.40
N ALA A 6 0.74 -1.76 -8.67
CA ALA A 6 2.12 -1.79 -9.16
C ALA A 6 2.76 -0.41 -9.10
N GLN A 7 2.03 0.64 -9.50
CA GLN A 7 2.51 2.01 -9.42
C GLN A 7 2.80 2.43 -7.97
N ASN A 8 1.96 2.06 -7.00
CA ASN A 8 2.17 2.35 -5.58
C ASN A 8 3.46 1.74 -5.03
N PHE A 9 3.84 0.55 -5.50
CA PHE A 9 5.11 -0.08 -5.16
C PHE A 9 6.29 0.64 -5.82
N VAL A 10 6.20 0.91 -7.12
CA VAL A 10 7.29 1.52 -7.88
C VAL A 10 7.56 2.96 -7.43
N SER A 11 6.53 3.77 -7.20
CA SER A 11 6.66 5.16 -6.72
C SER A 11 7.38 5.24 -5.37
N ALA A 12 7.00 4.37 -4.42
CA ALA A 12 7.63 4.26 -3.12
C ALA A 12 9.07 3.74 -3.23
N GLY A 13 9.29 2.71 -4.05
CA GLY A 13 10.63 2.14 -4.30
C GLY A 13 11.60 3.15 -4.90
N VAL A 14 11.15 4.00 -5.83
CA VAL A 14 11.96 5.09 -6.39
C VAL A 14 12.35 6.09 -5.30
N GLY A 15 11.43 6.46 -4.40
CA GLY A 15 11.72 7.35 -3.27
C GLY A 15 12.83 6.80 -2.36
N LEU A 16 12.75 5.52 -2.00
CA LEU A 16 13.77 4.83 -1.21
C LEU A 16 15.12 4.77 -1.93
N SER A 17 15.14 4.44 -3.23
CA SER A 17 16.38 4.40 -4.02
C SER A 17 17.07 5.76 -4.10
N VAL A 18 16.31 6.85 -4.27
CA VAL A 18 16.85 8.21 -4.30
C VAL A 18 17.43 8.61 -2.94
N LEU A 19 16.72 8.29 -1.85
CA LEU A 19 17.24 8.53 -0.49
C LEU A 19 18.56 7.80 -0.25
N VAL A 20 18.64 6.53 -0.65
CA VAL A 20 19.87 5.74 -0.53
C VAL A 20 21.02 6.33 -1.37
N ALA A 21 20.74 6.77 -2.59
CA ALA A 21 21.75 7.44 -3.42
C ALA A 21 22.24 8.76 -2.80
N LEU A 22 21.33 9.56 -2.22
CA LEU A 22 21.67 10.79 -1.51
C LEU A 22 22.57 10.52 -0.29
N LEU A 23 22.18 9.55 0.55
CA LEU A 23 22.97 9.14 1.72
C LEU A 23 24.37 8.67 1.34
N ARG A 24 24.51 7.95 0.21
CA ARG A 24 25.83 7.56 -0.33
C ARG A 24 26.62 8.76 -0.84
N GLY A 25 25.99 9.72 -1.51
CA GLY A 25 26.64 10.94 -1.99
C GLY A 25 27.19 11.79 -0.85
N LEU A 26 26.46 11.87 0.28
CA LEU A 26 26.90 12.58 1.48
C LEU A 26 28.02 11.85 2.23
N SER A 27 27.98 10.52 2.29
CA SER A 27 28.95 9.71 3.05
C SER A 27 30.23 9.37 2.27
N GLN A 28 30.16 9.24 0.95
CA GLN A 28 31.26 8.75 0.11
C GLN A 28 31.83 9.84 -0.81
N VAL A 29 32.19 10.99 -0.24
CA VAL A 29 32.63 12.20 -0.96
C VAL A 29 33.81 11.96 -1.94
N LYS A 30 34.67 10.96 -1.66
CA LYS A 30 35.83 10.63 -2.51
C LYS A 30 35.53 9.61 -3.63
N LYS A 31 34.37 8.95 -3.62
CA LYS A 31 33.99 7.97 -4.64
C LYS A 31 33.13 8.65 -5.71
N LYS A 32 33.42 8.38 -6.99
CA LYS A 32 32.71 8.98 -8.13
C LYS A 32 31.32 8.37 -8.42
N ALA A 33 31.01 7.21 -7.86
CA ALA A 33 29.78 6.46 -8.18
C ALA A 33 28.84 6.36 -6.97
N LEU A 34 27.54 6.50 -7.22
CA LEU A 34 26.47 6.46 -6.20
C LEU A 34 25.83 5.06 -6.02
N GLY A 35 26.37 4.05 -6.71
CA GLY A 35 25.86 2.67 -6.71
C GLY A 35 24.98 2.37 -7.93
N ASN A 36 24.14 1.34 -7.81
CA ASN A 36 23.27 0.86 -8.89
C ASN A 36 21.79 1.08 -8.53
N PHE A 37 21.14 1.99 -9.25
CA PHE A 37 19.73 2.33 -9.05
C PHE A 37 18.80 1.11 -9.14
N TRP A 38 18.99 0.23 -10.12
CA TRP A 38 18.14 -0.94 -10.31
C TRP A 38 18.28 -1.95 -9.17
N GLN A 39 19.49 -2.06 -8.62
CA GLN A 39 19.72 -2.88 -7.45
C GLN A 39 19.01 -2.33 -6.22
N ASP A 40 19.08 -1.01 -6.00
CA ASP A 40 18.40 -0.36 -4.87
C ASP A 40 16.89 -0.43 -4.99
N LEU A 41 16.37 -0.23 -6.20
CA LEU A 41 14.94 -0.33 -6.49
C LEU A 41 14.45 -1.76 -6.23
N THR A 42 15.14 -2.76 -6.80
CA THR A 42 14.77 -4.17 -6.61
C THR A 42 14.83 -4.58 -5.14
N ARG A 43 15.87 -4.14 -4.41
CA ARG A 43 15.99 -4.44 -2.97
C ARG A 43 14.89 -3.78 -2.15
N SER A 44 14.58 -2.52 -2.44
CA SER A 44 13.51 -1.79 -1.77
C SER A 44 12.15 -2.44 -2.00
N LEU A 45 11.88 -2.87 -3.23
CA LEU A 45 10.64 -3.57 -3.58
C LEU A 45 10.55 -4.94 -2.89
N VAL A 46 11.55 -5.81 -3.07
CA VAL A 46 11.48 -7.23 -2.69
C VAL A 46 11.73 -7.44 -1.20
N TYR A 47 12.65 -6.69 -0.58
CA TYR A 47 13.08 -6.94 0.81
C TYR A 47 12.50 -5.98 1.83
N ILE A 48 11.89 -4.86 1.41
CA ILE A 48 11.30 -3.87 2.33
C ILE A 48 9.80 -3.75 2.09
N LEU A 49 9.40 -3.22 0.93
CA LEU A 49 8.01 -2.87 0.66
C LEU A 49 7.10 -4.09 0.58
N LEU A 50 7.48 -5.13 -0.17
CA LEU A 50 6.69 -6.34 -0.33
C LEU A 50 6.44 -7.08 1.00
N PRO A 51 7.46 -7.42 1.82
CA PRO A 51 7.22 -8.17 3.06
C PRO A 51 6.38 -7.37 4.06
N ILE A 52 6.66 -6.07 4.24
CA ILE A 52 5.88 -5.23 5.16
C ILE A 52 4.44 -5.08 4.66
N SER A 53 4.23 -4.91 3.35
CA SER A 53 2.88 -4.82 2.78
C SER A 53 2.09 -6.11 2.92
N ILE A 54 2.73 -7.28 2.80
CA ILE A 54 2.06 -8.57 3.01
C ILE A 54 1.61 -8.71 4.46
N ILE A 55 2.47 -8.40 5.42
CA ILE A 55 2.13 -8.46 6.85
C ILE A 55 0.97 -7.50 7.14
N LEU A 56 1.05 -6.26 6.68
CA LEU A 56 0.00 -5.27 6.88
C LEU A 56 -1.31 -5.69 6.21
N ALA A 57 -1.28 -6.22 4.99
CA ALA A 57 -2.48 -6.72 4.31
C ALA A 57 -3.15 -7.86 5.07
N VAL A 58 -2.39 -8.80 5.62
CA VAL A 58 -2.94 -9.89 6.45
C VAL A 58 -3.58 -9.35 7.72
N LEU A 59 -2.92 -8.38 8.38
CA LEU A 59 -3.50 -7.72 9.55
C LEU A 59 -4.80 -6.98 9.21
N LEU A 60 -4.85 -6.26 8.09
CA LEU A 60 -6.07 -5.57 7.63
C LEU A 60 -7.20 -6.55 7.29
N ILE A 61 -6.89 -7.67 6.62
CA ILE A 61 -7.86 -8.75 6.36
C ILE A 61 -8.43 -9.29 7.68
N SER A 62 -7.58 -9.47 8.70
CA SER A 62 -8.03 -9.94 10.02
C SER A 62 -9.03 -8.98 10.68
N GLN A 63 -9.01 -7.69 10.32
CA GLN A 63 -9.93 -6.67 10.84
C GLN A 63 -11.19 -6.50 9.98
N GLY A 64 -11.28 -7.18 8.83
CA GLY A 64 -12.45 -7.12 7.93
C GLY A 64 -12.24 -6.30 6.66
N THR A 65 -11.03 -5.84 6.35
CA THR A 65 -10.71 -5.24 5.06
C THR A 65 -10.84 -6.29 3.97
N VAL A 66 -11.56 -5.98 2.89
CA VAL A 66 -11.92 -6.98 1.88
C VAL A 66 -10.70 -7.41 1.05
N GLN A 67 -10.58 -8.70 0.77
CA GLN A 67 -9.63 -9.22 -0.22
C GLN A 67 -10.30 -10.33 -1.02
N SER A 68 -10.75 -9.99 -2.24
CA SER A 68 -11.43 -10.91 -3.15
C SER A 68 -11.07 -10.63 -4.61
N PHE A 69 -11.18 -11.64 -5.47
CA PHE A 69 -11.07 -11.49 -6.92
C PHE A 69 -12.43 -11.30 -7.61
N GLN A 70 -13.53 -11.37 -6.85
CA GLN A 70 -14.87 -11.06 -7.35
C GLN A 70 -15.03 -9.54 -7.49
N SER A 71 -15.75 -9.10 -8.53
CA SER A 71 -16.07 -7.67 -8.75
C SER A 71 -17.16 -7.16 -7.80
N GLY A 72 -18.00 -8.05 -7.30
CA GLY A 72 -19.05 -7.74 -6.36
C GLY A 72 -20.02 -8.89 -6.17
N VAL A 73 -20.96 -8.69 -5.25
CA VAL A 73 -22.04 -9.64 -4.95
C VAL A 73 -23.36 -8.89 -4.85
N ALA A 74 -24.40 -9.46 -5.45
CA ALA A 74 -25.76 -8.95 -5.28
C ALA A 74 -26.30 -9.41 -3.92
N TYR A 75 -26.96 -8.52 -3.18
CA TYR A 75 -27.63 -8.84 -1.92
C TYR A 75 -29.00 -8.16 -1.84
N GLN A 76 -29.95 -8.80 -1.17
CA GLN A 76 -31.22 -8.18 -0.84
C GLN A 76 -31.07 -7.37 0.45
N GLY A 77 -31.36 -6.07 0.38
CA GLY A 77 -31.48 -5.24 1.56
C GLY A 77 -32.73 -5.60 2.37
N LEU A 78 -32.78 -5.13 3.62
CA LEU A 78 -33.92 -5.35 4.52
C LEU A 78 -35.23 -4.76 3.97
N GLU A 79 -35.16 -3.78 3.07
CA GLU A 79 -36.30 -3.20 2.34
C GLU A 79 -36.76 -4.04 1.12
N GLY A 80 -36.14 -5.21 0.87
CA GLY A 80 -36.43 -6.06 -0.29
C GLY A 80 -35.80 -5.59 -1.61
N LYS A 81 -35.08 -4.46 -1.63
CA LYS A 81 -34.36 -3.96 -2.80
C LYS A 81 -33.07 -4.77 -3.03
N SER A 82 -32.81 -5.12 -4.29
CA SER A 82 -31.54 -5.72 -4.71
C SER A 82 -30.47 -4.64 -4.80
N LEU A 83 -29.36 -4.82 -4.09
CA LEU A 83 -28.23 -3.91 -4.05
C LEU A 83 -26.97 -4.64 -4.52
N TRP A 84 -26.04 -3.87 -5.10
CA TRP A 84 -24.75 -4.38 -5.54
C TRP A 84 -23.65 -4.00 -4.55
N LEU A 85 -22.99 -5.00 -3.97
CA LEU A 85 -21.86 -4.81 -3.07
C LEU A 85 -20.57 -4.97 -3.85
N HIS A 86 -19.80 -3.89 -3.97
CA HIS A 86 -18.52 -3.92 -4.67
C HIS A 86 -17.46 -4.65 -3.83
N LEU A 87 -16.77 -5.60 -4.45
CA LEU A 87 -15.68 -6.34 -3.84
C LEU A 87 -14.41 -6.17 -4.66
N GLY A 88 -13.30 -6.57 -4.08
CA GLY A 88 -12.04 -6.55 -4.79
C GLY A 88 -10.84 -6.82 -3.88
N PRO A 89 -9.64 -6.72 -4.44
CA PRO A 89 -8.39 -7.00 -3.74
C PRO A 89 -7.93 -5.76 -2.94
N VAL A 90 -8.78 -5.33 -2.01
CA VAL A 90 -8.68 -4.04 -1.33
C VAL A 90 -7.53 -4.04 -0.33
N ALA A 91 -7.42 -5.04 0.55
CA ALA A 91 -6.40 -5.08 1.59
C ALA A 91 -4.96 -4.97 1.03
N SER A 92 -4.68 -5.70 -0.05
CA SER A 92 -3.37 -5.63 -0.73
C SER A 92 -3.06 -4.25 -1.33
N GLN A 93 -4.07 -3.53 -1.82
CA GLN A 93 -3.90 -2.17 -2.33
C GLN A 93 -3.78 -1.16 -1.18
N VAL A 94 -4.58 -1.30 -0.13
CA VAL A 94 -4.55 -0.45 1.08
C VAL A 94 -3.20 -0.56 1.79
N ALA A 95 -2.64 -1.76 1.91
CA ALA A 95 -1.36 -1.94 2.59
C ALA A 95 -0.24 -1.10 1.92
N ILE A 96 -0.05 -1.24 0.60
CA ILE A 96 0.99 -0.48 -0.10
C ILE A 96 0.62 1.00 -0.29
N LYS A 97 -0.67 1.36 -0.39
CA LYS A 97 -1.04 2.78 -0.54
C LYS A 97 -0.66 3.55 0.73
N GLN A 98 -0.81 2.95 1.92
CA GLN A 98 -0.46 3.59 3.18
C GLN A 98 1.05 3.53 3.43
N LEU A 99 1.66 2.35 3.28
CA LEU A 99 3.10 2.18 3.47
C LEU A 99 3.93 3.07 2.53
N GLY A 100 3.49 3.20 1.28
CA GLY A 100 4.14 4.03 0.26
C GLY A 100 3.63 5.48 0.20
N THR A 101 2.79 5.89 1.15
CA THR A 101 2.20 7.25 1.22
C THR A 101 1.57 7.74 -0.10
N ASN A 102 0.93 6.84 -0.85
CA ASN A 102 0.37 7.11 -2.17
C ASN A 102 -1.07 7.66 -2.12
N GLY A 103 -1.83 7.30 -1.09
CA GLY A 103 -3.20 7.80 -0.87
C GLY A 103 -4.26 7.33 -1.88
N GLY A 104 -3.94 6.46 -2.84
CA GLY A 104 -4.90 5.97 -3.84
C GLY A 104 -5.83 4.87 -3.31
N GLY A 105 -7.05 5.25 -2.91
CA GLY A 105 -8.10 4.33 -2.44
C GLY A 105 -8.62 3.38 -3.52
N PHE A 106 -9.20 2.25 -3.09
CA PHE A 106 -9.88 1.32 -3.99
C PHE A 106 -11.30 1.82 -4.32
N PHE A 107 -11.98 2.37 -3.32
CA PHE A 107 -13.29 3.01 -3.43
C PHE A 107 -13.15 4.54 -3.39
N GLY A 108 -14.17 5.25 -3.86
CA GLY A 108 -14.15 6.72 -3.90
C GLY A 108 -13.98 7.38 -2.52
N ALA A 109 -14.52 6.77 -1.46
CA ALA A 109 -14.37 7.25 -0.08
C ALA A 109 -13.06 6.79 0.60
N ASN A 110 -12.24 5.98 -0.09
CA ASN A 110 -10.89 5.61 0.34
C ASN A 110 -10.88 5.00 1.76
N SER A 111 -9.95 5.41 2.63
CA SER A 111 -9.88 4.94 4.03
C SER A 111 -11.03 5.39 4.94
N ALA A 112 -12.04 6.10 4.43
CA ALA A 112 -13.32 6.29 5.13
C ALA A 112 -14.35 5.21 4.76
N TYR A 113 -14.06 4.37 3.75
CA TYR A 113 -14.93 3.28 3.34
C TYR A 113 -14.73 2.04 4.24
N PRO A 114 -15.82 1.41 4.75
CA PRO A 114 -15.72 0.30 5.69
C PRO A 114 -14.90 -0.90 5.20
N PHE A 115 -14.86 -1.17 3.89
CA PHE A 115 -14.05 -2.26 3.34
C PHE A 115 -12.57 -1.92 3.14
N GLU A 116 -12.17 -0.66 3.27
CA GLU A 116 -10.76 -0.29 3.35
C GLU A 116 -10.30 -0.23 4.81
N ASN A 117 -11.11 0.39 5.67
CA ASN A 117 -10.79 0.66 7.07
C ASN A 117 -11.98 0.36 8.00
N PRO A 118 -12.17 -0.92 8.38
CA PRO A 118 -13.37 -1.37 9.10
C PRO A 118 -13.39 -1.00 10.59
N THR A 119 -12.23 -0.82 11.23
CA THR A 119 -12.12 -0.73 12.69
C THR A 119 -11.17 0.38 13.14
N LEU A 120 -11.24 0.77 14.41
CA LEU A 120 -10.26 1.67 15.01
C LEU A 120 -8.84 1.09 14.97
N PHE A 121 -8.71 -0.23 15.11
CA PHE A 121 -7.41 -0.90 15.06
C PHE A 121 -6.82 -0.91 13.65
N SER A 122 -7.61 -1.18 12.60
CA SER A 122 -7.16 -1.01 11.21
C SER A 122 -6.74 0.42 10.93
N ASN A 123 -7.49 1.41 11.43
CA ASN A 123 -7.14 2.83 11.27
C ASN A 123 -5.80 3.15 11.93
N PHE A 124 -5.58 2.65 13.14
CA PHE A 124 -4.29 2.78 13.83
C PHE A 124 -3.14 2.17 13.04
N LEU A 125 -3.32 0.96 12.49
CA LEU A 125 -2.32 0.30 11.64
C LEU A 125 -2.03 1.09 10.36
N GLU A 126 -3.06 1.61 9.68
CA GLU A 126 -2.90 2.45 8.49
C GLU A 126 -2.11 3.73 8.80
N ASN A 127 -2.37 4.38 9.94
CA ASN A 127 -1.63 5.57 10.36
C ASN A 127 -0.16 5.26 10.70
N ILE A 128 0.12 4.14 11.36
CA ILE A 128 1.51 3.68 11.57
C ILE A 128 2.19 3.45 10.22
N ALA A 129 1.50 2.80 9.27
CA ALA A 129 2.07 2.50 7.96
C ALA A 129 2.51 3.77 7.20
N ILE A 130 1.73 4.85 7.27
CA ILE A 130 2.09 6.15 6.67
C ILE A 130 3.38 6.72 7.28
N LEU A 131 3.57 6.56 8.59
CA LEU A 131 4.72 7.12 9.31
C LEU A 131 6.00 6.27 9.19
N LEU A 132 5.88 4.98 8.88
CA LEU A 132 7.03 4.06 8.85
C LEU A 132 8.05 4.39 7.75
N LEU A 133 7.59 4.74 6.55
CA LEU A 133 8.44 5.03 5.39
C LEU A 133 8.09 6.39 4.79
N GLN A 134 8.13 7.42 5.63
CA GLN A 134 7.69 8.75 5.26
C GLN A 134 8.59 9.35 4.15
N ARG A 135 7.97 9.64 3.01
CA ARG A 135 8.59 10.39 1.90
C ARG A 135 8.32 11.89 2.14
N HIS A 136 9.26 12.58 2.78
CA HIS A 136 9.26 14.05 2.82
C HIS A 136 9.96 14.63 1.60
#